data_AF-A0A379WR94-F1
#
_entry.id   AF-A0A379WR94-F1
#
_cell.length_a   1.000
_cell.length_b   1.000
_cell.length_c   1.000
_cell.angle_alpha   90.00
_cell.angle_beta   90.00
_cell.angle_gamma   90.00
#
_symmetry.space_group_name_H-M   'P 1'
#
loop_
_entity.id
_entity.type
_entity.pdbx_description
1 polymer ?
#
loop_
_entity_poly.entity_id
_entity_poly.type
_entity_poly.pdbx_seq_one_letter_code
_entity_poly.pdbx_strand_id
1 'polypeptide(L)'
;MFILRGDEVLTIWMATGRRVAPAALPASVGVVVNNVQTVLNIARAVEQQFPVTRRTLTVNGAVARPLTVTVPIGMSLHEVLALAGGATVDDPGFINGGPMMGGLITSLDNPVTKTTGGLLVLPKSHLLIQRRMQDERTVLSVARTVCEQCRLCTDLCHGI
;
A
#
# COMPACT_ATOMS: atom_id res chain seq x y z
N MET A 1 6.22 7.01 15.62
CA MET A 1 5.04 6.30 16.15
C MET A 1 3.77 6.78 15.43
N PHE A 2 3.57 6.51 14.13
CA PHE A 2 2.36 6.98 13.40
C PHE A 2 1.97 6.11 12.20
N ILE A 3 2.44 4.86 12.12
CA ILE A 3 2.26 4.00 10.94
C ILE A 3 1.06 3.03 11.06
N LEU A 4 0.46 2.89 12.24
CA LEU A 4 -0.63 1.93 12.48
C LEU A 4 -2.06 2.50 12.26
N ARG A 5 -2.21 3.76 11.84
CA ARG A 5 -3.54 4.35 11.59
C ARG A 5 -4.24 3.85 10.32
N GLY A 6 -3.58 3.00 9.54
CA GLY A 6 -4.21 2.26 8.45
C GLY A 6 -4.72 0.88 8.87
N ASP A 7 -4.46 0.47 10.12
CA ASP A 7 -4.95 -0.79 10.67
C ASP A 7 -6.42 -0.63 11.09
N GLU A 8 -7.26 -1.48 10.52
CA GLU A 8 -8.69 -1.51 10.79
C GLU A 8 -8.96 -1.74 12.28
N VAL A 9 -8.18 -2.58 12.95
CA VAL A 9 -8.34 -2.87 14.39
C VAL A 9 -8.08 -1.64 15.26
N LEU A 10 -7.00 -0.91 14.95
CA LEU A 10 -6.65 0.29 15.70
C LEU A 10 -7.66 1.43 15.46
N THR A 11 -8.15 1.54 14.23
CA THR A 11 -9.17 2.53 13.84
C THR A 11 -10.46 2.31 14.62
N ILE A 12 -10.91 1.05 14.72
CA ILE A 12 -12.10 0.68 15.51
C ILE A 12 -11.91 1.07 16.98
N TRP A 13 -10.75 0.73 17.57
CA TRP A 13 -10.50 1.06 18.97
C TRP A 13 -10.50 2.56 19.25
N MET A 14 -9.85 3.37 18.40
CA MET A 14 -9.83 4.82 18.60
C MET A 14 -11.18 5.49 18.33
N ALA A 15 -11.95 5.01 17.35
CA ALA A 15 -13.22 5.62 16.97
C ALA A 15 -14.39 5.19 17.86
N THR A 16 -14.43 3.91 18.28
CA THR A 16 -15.57 3.33 18.98
C THR A 16 -15.24 2.81 20.38
N GLY A 17 -13.97 2.82 20.80
CA GLY A 17 -13.51 2.24 22.07
C GLY A 17 -13.58 0.70 22.14
N ARG A 18 -13.99 0.03 21.05
CA ARG A 18 -14.18 -1.44 21.02
C ARG A 18 -12.88 -2.12 20.64
N ARG A 19 -12.61 -3.28 21.25
CA ARG A 19 -11.44 -4.12 20.92
C ARG A 19 -11.89 -5.30 20.09
N VAL A 20 -11.23 -5.50 18.95
CA VAL A 20 -11.37 -6.72 18.15
C VAL A 20 -10.40 -7.75 18.72
N ALA A 21 -10.87 -8.95 19.01
CA ALA A 21 -10.00 -10.03 19.46
C ALA A 21 -8.98 -10.40 18.36
N PRO A 22 -7.78 -10.90 18.73
CA PRO A 22 -6.82 -11.42 17.76
C PRO A 22 -7.48 -12.45 16.84
N ALA A 23 -7.22 -12.36 15.53
CA ALA A 23 -7.82 -13.19 14.48
C ALA A 23 -9.35 -13.10 14.31
N ALA A 24 -10.06 -12.26 15.07
CA ALA A 24 -11.47 -12.00 14.86
C ALA A 24 -11.68 -10.93 13.79
N LEU A 25 -12.78 -11.06 13.04
CA LEU A 25 -13.16 -10.05 12.06
C LEU A 25 -13.80 -8.84 12.76
N PRO A 26 -13.58 -7.61 12.28
CA PRO A 26 -14.28 -6.40 12.70
C PRO A 26 -15.81 -6.53 12.78
N ALA A 27 -16.40 -7.33 11.88
CA ALA A 27 -17.82 -7.65 11.91
C ALA A 27 -18.28 -8.31 13.23
N SER A 28 -17.40 -9.02 13.94
CA SER A 28 -17.71 -9.64 15.24
C SER A 28 -18.04 -8.62 16.34
N VAL A 29 -17.52 -7.39 16.23
CA VAL A 29 -17.81 -6.28 17.15
C VAL A 29 -18.86 -5.32 16.60
N GLY A 30 -19.54 -5.70 15.51
CA GLY A 30 -20.57 -4.90 14.84
C GLY A 30 -20.03 -3.64 14.17
N VAL A 31 -18.76 -3.65 13.72
CA VAL A 31 -18.14 -2.51 13.04
C VAL A 31 -17.66 -2.94 11.66
N VAL A 32 -17.86 -2.07 10.67
CA VAL A 32 -17.35 -2.26 9.31
C VAL A 32 -16.51 -1.04 8.96
N VAL A 33 -15.23 -1.25 8.67
CA VAL A 33 -14.36 -0.17 8.20
C VAL A 33 -14.23 -0.24 6.69
N ASN A 34 -14.61 0.84 6.03
CA ASN A 34 -14.47 0.97 4.58
C ASN A 34 -13.48 2.06 4.24
N ASN A 35 -12.66 1.82 3.23
CA ASN A 35 -11.82 2.85 2.66
C ASN A 35 -12.71 3.97 2.07
N VAL A 36 -12.34 5.23 2.30
CA VAL A 36 -13.08 6.41 1.81
C VAL A 36 -13.27 6.35 0.29
N GLN A 37 -12.28 5.85 -0.46
CA GLN A 37 -12.38 5.70 -1.90
C GLN A 37 -13.45 4.69 -2.32
N THR A 38 -13.65 3.62 -1.54
CA THR A 38 -14.72 2.65 -1.77
C THR A 38 -16.08 3.31 -1.59
N VAL A 39 -16.26 4.07 -0.51
CA VAL A 39 -17.52 4.79 -0.24
C VAL A 39 -17.83 5.82 -1.33
N LEU A 40 -16.82 6.58 -1.76
CA LEU A 40 -16.95 7.54 -2.86
C LEU A 40 -17.36 6.86 -4.18
N ASN A 41 -16.80 5.68 -4.47
CA ASN A 41 -17.17 4.92 -5.66
C ASN A 41 -18.59 4.38 -5.57
N ILE A 42 -19.05 3.97 -4.39
CA ILE A 42 -20.45 3.55 -4.15
C ILE A 42 -21.39 4.73 -4.38
N ALA A 43 -21.10 5.90 -3.82
CA ALA A 43 -21.92 7.10 -4.02
C ALA A 43 -22.04 7.46 -5.51
N ARG A 44 -20.93 7.45 -6.25
CA ARG A 44 -20.93 7.68 -7.71
C ARG A 44 -21.71 6.61 -8.47
N ALA A 45 -21.62 5.34 -8.07
CA ALA A 45 -22.35 4.26 -8.72
C ALA A 45 -23.86 4.37 -8.49
N VAL A 46 -24.30 4.80 -7.31
CA VAL A 46 -25.72 4.92 -6.95
C VAL A 46 -26.34 6.20 -7.53
N GLU A 47 -25.69 7.34 -7.34
CA GLU A 47 -26.25 8.65 -7.72
C GLU A 47 -26.04 8.97 -9.20
N GLN A 48 -24.89 8.59 -9.76
CA GLN A 48 -24.48 8.99 -11.12
C GLN A 48 -24.49 7.82 -12.11
N GLN A 49 -24.89 6.61 -11.66
CA GLN A 49 -24.79 5.36 -12.41
C GLN A 49 -23.42 5.14 -13.05
N PHE A 50 -22.37 5.67 -12.42
CA PHE A 50 -21.04 5.66 -12.99
C PHE A 50 -20.26 4.43 -12.51
N PRO A 51 -19.93 3.47 -13.39
CA PRO A 51 -19.15 2.30 -13.01
C PRO A 51 -17.72 2.68 -12.64
N VAL A 52 -17.06 1.85 -11.83
CA VAL A 52 -15.66 2.07 -11.41
C VAL A 52 -14.72 1.82 -12.59
N THR A 53 -14.57 2.83 -13.44
CA THR A 53 -13.72 2.82 -14.64
C THR A 53 -12.41 3.57 -14.44
N ARG A 54 -12.31 4.36 -13.36
CA ARG A 54 -11.15 5.20 -13.06
C ARG A 54 -10.62 4.94 -11.66
N ARG A 55 -9.30 5.02 -11.51
CA ARG A 55 -8.60 4.85 -10.25
C ARG A 55 -7.76 6.10 -9.97
N THR A 56 -7.91 6.65 -8.78
CA THR A 56 -6.99 7.68 -8.28
C THR A 56 -5.73 7.00 -7.78
N LEU A 57 -4.57 7.43 -8.25
CA LEU A 57 -3.29 6.94 -7.80
C LEU A 57 -2.36 8.13 -7.56
N THR A 58 -1.40 7.95 -6.65
CA THR A 58 -0.41 8.97 -6.36
C THR A 58 0.95 8.52 -6.87
N VAL A 59 1.60 9.38 -7.66
CA VAL A 59 2.97 9.20 -8.14
C VAL A 59 3.90 10.04 -7.28
N ASN A 60 4.87 9.42 -6.62
CA ASN A 60 5.78 10.07 -5.68
C ASN A 60 7.23 9.57 -5.81
N GLY A 61 8.15 10.33 -5.24
CA GLY A 61 9.57 9.98 -5.11
C GLY A 61 10.45 10.74 -6.10
N ALA A 62 11.36 10.05 -6.77
CA ALA A 62 12.31 10.58 -7.74
C ALA A 62 11.63 10.82 -9.12
N VAL A 63 10.60 11.67 -9.12
CA VAL A 63 9.87 12.11 -10.32
C VAL A 63 9.92 13.62 -10.43
N ALA A 64 9.81 14.16 -11.65
CA ALA A 64 9.92 15.60 -11.87
C ALA A 64 8.82 16.38 -11.12
N ARG A 65 7.59 15.85 -11.12
CA ARG A 65 6.45 16.43 -10.41
C ARG A 65 5.63 15.36 -9.69
N PRO A 66 5.76 15.24 -8.36
CA PRO A 66 4.87 14.40 -7.57
C PRO A 66 3.42 14.86 -7.70
N LEU A 67 2.50 13.95 -8.00
CA LEU A 67 1.10 14.30 -8.23
C LEU A 67 0.15 13.14 -7.94
N THR A 68 -1.08 13.51 -7.61
CA THR A 68 -2.21 12.57 -7.51
C THR A 68 -3.09 12.73 -8.74
N VAL A 69 -3.26 11.67 -9.51
CA VAL A 69 -4.03 11.67 -10.76
C VAL A 69 -5.11 10.60 -10.76
N THR A 70 -6.23 10.90 -11.44
CA THR A 70 -7.31 9.93 -11.66
C THR A 70 -7.30 9.46 -13.11
N VAL A 71 -6.76 8.26 -13.32
CA VAL A 71 -6.57 7.62 -14.63
C VAL A 71 -7.59 6.50 -14.87
N PRO A 72 -7.88 6.14 -16.13
CA PRO A 72 -8.70 4.96 -16.41
C PRO A 72 -7.97 3.68 -15.99
N ILE A 73 -8.74 2.69 -15.56
CA ILE A 73 -8.24 1.33 -15.33
C ILE A 73 -7.79 0.77 -16.68
N GLY A 74 -6.61 0.16 -16.72
CA GLY A 74 -5.98 -0.37 -17.95
C GLY A 74 -4.92 0.55 -18.57
N MET A 75 -4.82 1.82 -18.14
CA MET A 75 -3.72 2.71 -18.56
C MET A 75 -2.37 2.12 -18.12
N SER A 76 -1.33 2.25 -18.95
CA SER A 76 -0.01 1.75 -18.59
C SER A 76 0.63 2.59 -17.47
N LEU A 77 1.44 1.96 -16.61
CA LEU A 77 2.21 2.71 -15.60
C LEU A 77 3.24 3.65 -16.24
N HIS A 78 3.67 3.36 -17.47
CA HIS A 78 4.51 4.26 -18.24
C HIS A 78 3.82 5.59 -18.54
N GLU A 79 2.58 5.58 -19.05
CA GLU A 79 1.81 6.81 -19.29
C GLU A 79 1.59 7.60 -18.00
N VAL A 80 1.31 6.89 -16.90
CA VAL A 80 1.17 7.48 -15.57
C VAL A 80 2.45 8.20 -15.12
N LEU A 81 3.61 7.58 -15.35
CA LEU A 81 4.91 8.18 -15.05
C LEU A 81 5.19 9.39 -15.95
N ALA A 82 4.80 9.33 -17.22
CA ALA A 82 4.94 10.45 -18.15
C ALA A 82 4.11 11.67 -17.69
N LEU A 83 2.93 11.48 -17.11
CA LEU A 83 2.14 12.56 -16.51
C LEU A 83 2.90 13.26 -15.36
N ALA A 84 3.70 12.50 -14.60
CA ALA A 84 4.58 13.02 -13.55
C ALA A 84 5.86 13.69 -14.08
N GLY A 85 6.06 13.72 -15.41
CA GLY A 85 7.24 14.30 -16.06
C GLY A 85 8.45 13.38 -16.08
N GLY A 86 8.25 12.06 -15.89
CA GLY A 86 9.33 11.08 -15.92
C GLY A 86 10.09 10.95 -14.60
N ALA A 87 10.99 9.98 -14.57
CA ALA A 87 11.93 9.79 -13.47
C ALA A 87 13.09 10.79 -13.57
N THR A 88 13.56 11.29 -12.43
CA THR A 88 14.70 12.23 -12.36
C THR A 88 16.05 11.55 -12.13
N VAL A 89 16.06 10.21 -12.14
CA VAL A 89 17.24 9.37 -11.85
C VAL A 89 17.45 8.37 -12.99
N ASP A 90 18.71 8.02 -13.26
CA ASP A 90 19.09 7.17 -14.39
C ASP A 90 18.71 5.69 -14.20
N ASP A 91 18.72 5.19 -12.95
CA ASP A 91 18.34 3.80 -12.60
C ASP A 91 17.22 3.78 -11.54
N PRO A 92 15.96 4.08 -11.94
CA PRO A 92 14.82 4.07 -11.04
C PRO A 92 14.31 2.64 -10.76
N GLY A 93 14.12 2.35 -9.48
CA GLY A 93 13.29 1.24 -9.02
C GLY A 93 11.83 1.70 -8.82
N PHE A 94 10.89 0.85 -9.23
CA PHE A 94 9.47 1.15 -9.17
C PHE A 94 8.75 0.25 -8.17
N ILE A 95 7.96 0.85 -7.29
CA ILE A 95 7.07 0.14 -6.37
C ILE A 95 5.63 0.46 -6.73
N ASN A 96 4.85 -0.56 -7.07
CA ASN A 96 3.41 -0.47 -7.27
C ASN A 96 2.71 -0.57 -5.90
N GLY A 97 2.21 0.55 -5.39
CA GLY A 97 1.57 0.68 -4.08
C GLY A 97 2.33 1.63 -3.16
N GLY A 98 2.15 1.44 -1.85
CA GLY A 98 2.83 2.23 -0.82
C GLY A 98 4.20 1.66 -0.42
N PRO A 99 5.00 2.40 0.37
CA PRO A 99 6.31 1.95 0.82
C PRO A 99 6.26 0.66 1.66
N MET A 100 5.13 0.40 2.34
CA MET A 100 4.94 -0.79 3.18
C MET A 100 4.41 -2.00 2.41
N MET A 101 3.29 -1.86 1.70
CA MET A 101 2.57 -2.98 1.07
C MET A 101 2.79 -3.09 -0.44
N GLY A 102 3.48 -2.13 -1.05
CA GLY A 102 3.68 -2.12 -2.50
C GLY A 102 4.70 -3.16 -2.96
N GLY A 103 4.46 -3.75 -4.13
CA GLY A 103 5.35 -4.72 -4.77
C GLY A 103 6.37 -4.04 -5.68
N LEU A 104 7.60 -4.57 -5.75
CA LEU A 104 8.58 -4.14 -6.73
C LEU A 104 8.12 -4.58 -8.12
N ILE A 105 8.07 -3.65 -9.08
CA ILE A 105 7.76 -3.97 -10.48
C ILE A 105 9.01 -3.79 -11.34
N THR A 106 9.22 -4.72 -12.26
CA THR A 106 10.34 -4.72 -13.19
C THR A 106 9.99 -4.12 -14.55
N SER A 107 8.70 -4.09 -14.90
CA SER A 107 8.18 -3.47 -16.13
C SER A 107 7.08 -2.45 -15.82
N LEU A 108 7.12 -1.33 -16.54
CA LEU A 108 6.12 -0.25 -16.52
C LEU A 108 4.97 -0.49 -17.52
N ASP A 109 5.02 -1.58 -18.29
CA ASP A 109 3.94 -1.96 -19.21
C ASP A 109 2.75 -2.58 -18.48
N ASN A 110 2.91 -2.85 -17.18
CA ASN A 110 1.84 -3.31 -16.33
C ASN A 110 0.68 -2.29 -16.31
N PRO A 111 -0.56 -2.75 -16.51
CA PRO A 111 -1.70 -1.86 -16.48
C PRO A 111 -2.03 -1.43 -15.06
N VAL A 112 -2.60 -0.23 -14.92
CA VAL A 112 -3.24 0.23 -13.70
C VAL A 112 -4.48 -0.62 -13.44
N THR A 113 -4.50 -1.31 -12.30
CA THR A 113 -5.64 -2.14 -11.87
C THR A 113 -6.38 -1.49 -10.71
N LYS A 114 -7.48 -2.12 -10.25
CA LYS A 114 -8.24 -1.64 -9.08
C LYS A 114 -7.40 -1.59 -7.80
N THR A 115 -6.40 -2.47 -7.67
CA THR A 115 -5.52 -2.57 -6.50
C THR A 115 -4.34 -1.61 -6.55
N THR A 116 -4.04 -1.02 -7.72
CA THR A 116 -3.00 -0.01 -7.89
C THR A 116 -3.38 1.25 -7.11
N GLY A 117 -2.71 1.47 -5.96
CA GLY A 117 -2.93 2.63 -5.10
C GLY A 117 -2.00 3.81 -5.38
N GLY A 118 -0.83 3.55 -5.96
CA GLY A 118 0.19 4.56 -6.21
C GLY A 118 1.41 3.98 -6.91
N LEU A 119 2.26 4.85 -7.43
CA LEU A 119 3.54 4.51 -8.03
C LEU A 119 4.63 5.26 -7.26
N LEU A 120 5.50 4.52 -6.59
CA LEU A 120 6.62 5.08 -5.87
C LEU A 120 7.89 4.82 -6.68
N VAL A 121 8.54 5.90 -7.09
CA VAL A 121 9.78 5.88 -7.87
C VAL A 121 10.94 6.24 -6.95
N LEU A 122 11.91 5.36 -6.82
CA LEU A 122 13.08 5.59 -5.96
C LEU A 122 14.35 5.19 -6.71
N PRO A 123 15.51 5.78 -6.41
CA PRO A 123 16.75 5.27 -6.98
C PRO A 123 16.97 3.83 -6.52
N LYS A 124 17.54 2.98 -7.38
CA LYS A 124 17.79 1.57 -7.06
C LYS A 124 18.73 1.35 -5.86
N SER A 125 19.58 2.34 -5.57
CA SER A 125 20.42 2.38 -4.37
C SER A 125 19.63 2.57 -3.07
N HIS A 126 18.35 2.93 -3.13
CA HIS A 126 17.53 3.17 -1.96
C HIS A 126 17.27 1.87 -1.19
N LEU A 127 17.39 1.91 0.15
CA LEU A 127 17.23 0.75 1.04
C LEU A 127 15.91 -0.01 0.84
N LEU A 128 14.81 0.70 0.52
CA LEU A 128 13.51 0.08 0.24
C LEU A 128 13.51 -0.78 -1.03
N ILE A 129 14.23 -0.35 -2.07
CA ILE A 129 14.36 -1.13 -3.31
C ILE A 129 15.33 -2.28 -3.08
N GLN A 130 16.49 -2.02 -2.48
CA GLN A 130 17.49 -3.04 -2.19
C GLN A 130 16.93 -4.18 -1.33
N ARG A 131 16.20 -3.88 -0.25
CA ARG A 131 15.57 -4.90 0.60
C ARG A 131 14.57 -5.77 -0.15
N ARG A 132 13.79 -5.18 -1.08
CA ARG A 132 12.82 -5.93 -1.90
C ARG A 132 13.47 -6.70 -3.04
N MET A 133 14.69 -6.35 -3.42
CA MET A 133 15.52 -7.09 -4.37
C MET A 133 16.34 -8.21 -3.71
N GLN A 134 16.33 -8.34 -2.38
CA GLN A 134 17.08 -9.39 -1.70
C GLN A 134 16.52 -10.77 -2.02
N ASP A 135 17.41 -11.73 -2.19
CA ASP A 135 17.07 -13.14 -2.38
C ASP A 135 16.35 -13.68 -1.15
N GLU A 136 15.42 -14.61 -1.37
CA GLU A 136 14.63 -15.23 -0.30
C GLU A 136 15.52 -15.86 0.78
N ARG A 137 16.68 -16.43 0.43
CA ARG A 137 17.64 -16.96 1.40
C ARG A 137 18.24 -15.88 2.29
N THR A 138 18.52 -14.71 1.74
CA THR A 138 19.01 -13.56 2.50
C THR A 138 17.92 -13.03 3.41
N VAL A 139 16.68 -12.91 2.92
CA VAL A 139 15.52 -12.50 3.73
C VAL A 139 15.31 -13.48 4.88
N LEU A 140 15.33 -14.79 4.62
CA LEU A 140 15.19 -15.83 5.63
C LEU A 140 16.36 -15.84 6.63
N SER A 141 17.59 -15.60 6.18
CA SER A 141 18.75 -15.47 7.07
C SER A 141 18.61 -14.24 7.98
N VAL A 142 18.19 -13.10 7.42
CA VAL A 142 17.94 -11.89 8.21
C VAL A 142 16.82 -12.15 9.20
N ALA A 143 15.69 -12.72 8.77
CA ALA A 143 14.56 -13.09 9.63
C ALA A 143 14.99 -14.03 10.78
N ARG A 144 15.89 -14.99 10.51
CA ARG A 144 16.48 -15.85 11.55
C ARG A 144 17.37 -15.09 12.54
N THR A 145 18.03 -14.02 12.08
CA THR A 145 18.88 -13.16 12.93
C THR A 145 18.13 -12.00 13.58
N VAL A 146 16.86 -11.76 13.20
CA VAL A 146 15.96 -10.88 13.97
C VAL A 146 15.65 -11.61 15.27
N CYS A 147 16.63 -11.55 16.17
CA CYS A 147 16.45 -11.95 17.55
C CYS A 147 15.38 -11.03 18.12
N GLU A 148 14.21 -11.60 18.33
CA GLU A 148 13.14 -11.04 19.14
C GLU A 148 13.59 -11.08 20.60
N GLN A 149 14.60 -10.27 20.96
CA GLN A 149 14.94 -9.91 22.34
C GLN A 149 13.81 -9.13 23.05
N CYS A 150 12.57 -9.39 22.67
CA CYS A 150 11.40 -9.10 23.45
C CYS A 150 10.44 -10.24 23.16
N ARG A 151 10.42 -11.21 24.07
CA ARG A 151 9.42 -12.26 24.24
C ARG A 151 7.96 -11.75 24.14
N LEU A 152 7.77 -10.43 24.15
CA LEU A 152 6.54 -9.66 23.92
C LEU A 152 5.64 -10.19 22.79
N CYS A 153 6.20 -10.54 21.61
CA CYS A 153 5.38 -11.01 20.48
C CYS A 153 4.72 -12.36 20.79
N THR A 154 5.50 -13.27 21.38
CA THR A 154 5.06 -14.61 21.75
C THR A 154 4.16 -14.58 23.00
N ASP A 155 4.49 -13.73 23.97
CA ASP A 155 3.73 -13.55 25.20
C ASP A 155 2.36 -12.88 24.94
N LEU A 156 2.23 -11.98 23.95
CA LEU A 156 0.94 -11.41 23.53
C LEU A 156 0.04 -12.43 22.80
N CYS A 157 0.64 -13.42 22.12
CA CYS A 157 -0.11 -14.45 21.40
C CYS A 157 -0.58 -15.60 22.30
N HIS A 158 0.01 -15.82 23.48
CA HIS A 158 -0.38 -16.88 24.43
C HIS A 158 -1.31 -16.38 25.57
N GLY A 159 -1.84 -15.16 25.45
CA GLY A 159 -2.70 -14.54 26.44
C GLY A 159 -4.19 -14.48 26.06
N ILE A 160 -4.76 -15.61 25.62
CA ILE A 160 -6.19 -15.95 25.77
C ILE A 160 -6.28 -17.41 26.18
#